data_AF-A0A3N6ABG2-F1
#
_entry.id   AF-A0A3N6ABG2-F1
#
_cell.length_a   1.000
_cell.length_b   1.000
_cell.length_c   1.000
_cell.angle_alpha   90.00
_cell.angle_beta   90.00
_cell.angle_gamma   90.00
#
_symmetry.space_group_name_H-M   'P 1'
#
loop_
_entity.id
_entity.type
_entity.pdbx_description
1 polymer ?
#
loop_
_entity_poly.entity_id
_entity_poly.type
_entity_poly.pdbx_seq_one_letter_code
_entity_poly.pdbx_strand_id
1 'polypeptide(L)'
;MGGFWLAALAIVCGANFWLAGAWLGLVRPPEAPVFVFAARPLWQLAACWAVLAPAALVAARTRAIPVVLARQMVILLAMPLLALALAASPLREHAAPFIYVFLDLHRWVLAAAVLLLASGLATPAGTVLTRLRRFVERRIAGWPGDSGWLDAALVIVLVGSSLATSPVLRFQSSLNGDEPKYVRYLENWYQGRGMNVSGLEPVARLQPGRPALMDNLRRLRTATGLVAGDLWQDGRRLVGLSFTPPPSEAAGTGQWFVEGKRGGTYQVHSPGLSFLLFPGYVIDRTFLNWSSDFHPQFPSNLYCTATLLLLLYAAWGVALFRLLAAYTGRPGLSWGLACGIFLSLPATAFAYQYYPEAAGGLAIALLARFIWLREETRTTPVVAHGLLAGFLPWLHLRFGVVTIVSLAIFAIRNRHSVRALAAFVGAFLVPVAALGAYYYHVTGSFAPWALYALSTDAVPPF
;
A
#
# COMPACT_ATOMS: atom_id res chain seq x y z
N MET A 1 10.87 -30.50 18.51
CA MET A 1 10.81 -29.29 17.64
C MET A 1 11.02 -27.95 18.36
N GLY A 2 10.80 -27.81 19.69
CA GLY A 2 10.99 -26.52 20.38
C GLY A 2 12.44 -26.00 20.48
N GLY A 3 13.44 -26.91 20.54
CA GLY A 3 14.86 -26.53 20.69
C GLY A 3 15.47 -25.82 19.47
N PHE A 4 15.03 -26.15 18.25
CA PHE A 4 15.52 -25.52 17.02
C PHE A 4 15.18 -24.02 16.96
N TRP A 5 13.95 -23.65 17.30
CA TRP A 5 13.52 -22.25 17.28
C TRP A 5 14.16 -21.41 18.39
N LEU A 6 14.47 -22.03 19.53
CA LEU A 6 15.25 -21.44 20.62
C LEU A 6 16.69 -21.14 20.19
N ALA A 7 17.33 -22.08 19.49
CA ALA A 7 18.67 -21.88 18.94
C ALA A 7 18.66 -20.82 17.83
N ALA A 8 17.68 -20.85 16.93
CA ALA A 8 17.51 -19.83 15.89
C ALA A 8 17.30 -18.43 16.48
N LEU A 9 16.49 -18.30 17.54
CA LEU A 9 16.31 -17.05 18.28
C LEU A 9 17.63 -16.56 18.89
N ALA A 10 18.39 -17.45 19.55
CA ALA A 10 19.69 -17.11 20.12
C ALA A 10 20.67 -16.60 19.06
N ILE A 11 20.72 -17.28 17.91
CA ILE A 11 21.62 -16.95 16.80
C ILE A 11 21.22 -15.60 16.16
N VAL A 12 19.94 -15.40 15.87
CA VAL A 12 19.43 -14.13 15.30
C VAL A 12 19.69 -12.97 16.26
N CYS A 13 19.46 -13.17 17.54
CA CYS A 13 19.75 -12.16 18.55
C CYS A 13 21.25 -11.86 18.69
N GLY A 14 22.10 -12.89 18.69
CA GLY A 14 23.56 -12.75 18.72
C GLY A 14 24.10 -12.05 17.47
N ALA A 15 23.55 -12.35 16.29
CA ALA A 15 23.90 -11.69 15.03
C ALA A 15 23.48 -10.20 15.02
N ASN A 16 22.30 -9.86 15.56
CA ASN A 16 21.88 -8.46 15.73
C ASN A 16 22.81 -7.71 16.69
N PHE A 17 23.23 -8.36 17.78
CA PHE A 17 24.17 -7.79 18.74
C PHE A 17 25.56 -7.55 18.12
N TRP A 18 26.09 -8.51 17.35
CA TRP A 18 27.38 -8.39 16.66
C TRP A 18 27.36 -7.31 15.57
N LEU A 19 26.30 -7.24 14.76
CA LEU A 19 26.13 -6.22 13.71
C LEU A 19 25.90 -4.81 14.27
N ALA A 20 25.36 -4.68 15.48
CA ALA A 20 25.25 -3.38 16.15
C ALA A 20 26.58 -2.91 16.77
N GLY A 21 27.55 -3.81 16.96
CA GLY A 21 28.89 -3.53 17.48
C GLY A 21 29.99 -3.37 16.44
N ALA A 22 29.76 -3.81 15.19
CA ALA A 22 30.71 -3.67 14.09
C ALA A 22 30.11 -2.78 13.00
N TRP A 23 30.76 -1.65 12.71
CA TRP A 23 31.02 -1.05 11.38
C TRP A 23 31.32 0.45 11.50
N LEU A 24 32.47 0.83 10.94
CA LEU A 24 33.08 2.15 10.81
C LEU A 24 33.23 2.45 9.32
N GLY A 25 32.94 3.68 8.89
CA GLY A 25 33.24 4.14 7.53
C GLY A 25 32.79 5.58 7.27
N LEU A 26 33.75 6.50 7.31
CA LEU A 26 33.67 7.89 6.83
C LEU A 26 34.08 7.94 5.36
N VAL A 27 33.31 8.62 4.50
CA VAL A 27 33.86 9.25 3.28
C VAL A 27 33.10 10.57 3.00
N ARG A 28 33.87 11.62 2.67
CA ARG A 28 33.43 12.95 2.22
C ARG A 28 33.31 12.99 0.68
N PRO A 29 32.45 13.86 0.11
CA PRO A 29 32.22 14.02 -1.34
C PRO A 29 33.46 14.64 -2.05
N PRO A 30 33.56 14.49 -3.39
CA PRO A 30 32.68 15.26 -4.27
C PRO A 30 31.58 14.47 -5.00
N GLU A 31 31.55 13.14 -4.95
CA GLU A 31 30.64 12.34 -5.80
C GLU A 31 29.60 11.58 -4.97
N ALA A 32 28.32 11.97 -5.15
CA ALA A 32 27.08 11.41 -4.60
C ALA A 32 26.91 11.39 -3.05
N PRO A 33 25.71 11.69 -2.52
CA PRO A 33 25.44 11.58 -1.10
C PRO A 33 25.48 10.12 -0.65
N VAL A 34 26.55 9.72 0.03
CA VAL A 34 26.60 8.46 0.78
C VAL A 34 25.86 8.69 2.09
N PHE A 35 24.76 7.97 2.31
CA PHE A 35 23.98 8.05 3.54
C PHE A 35 24.86 7.72 4.76
N VAL A 36 25.11 8.72 5.61
CA VAL A 36 25.77 8.52 6.91
C VAL A 36 24.74 7.95 7.88
N PHE A 37 24.86 6.65 8.17
CA PHE A 37 24.19 6.02 9.31
C PHE A 37 24.72 6.64 10.61
N ALA A 38 23.88 7.43 11.29
CA ALA A 38 24.20 7.92 12.62
C ALA A 38 24.39 6.71 13.56
N ALA A 39 25.51 6.61 14.28
CA ALA A 39 25.82 5.49 15.18
C ALA A 39 24.93 5.42 16.45
N ARG A 40 24.14 6.46 16.74
CA ARG A 40 23.31 6.56 17.96
C ARG A 40 22.13 5.57 18.06
N PRO A 41 21.36 5.26 17.00
CA PRO A 41 20.30 4.25 17.03
C PRO A 41 20.86 2.84 17.25
N LEU A 42 22.10 2.57 16.86
CA LEU A 42 22.71 1.23 16.92
C LEU A 42 23.09 0.79 18.34
N TRP A 43 23.59 1.68 19.20
CA TRP A 43 23.82 1.35 20.61
C TRP A 43 22.51 1.13 21.38
N GLN A 44 21.47 1.90 21.05
CA GLN A 44 20.13 1.72 21.62
C GLN A 44 19.49 0.41 21.17
N LEU A 45 19.67 0.04 19.89
CA LEU A 45 19.37 -1.27 19.35
C LEU A 45 20.15 -2.34 20.13
N ALA A 46 21.48 -2.32 20.11
CA ALA A 46 22.34 -3.31 20.78
C ALA A 46 21.93 -3.53 22.25
N ALA A 47 21.67 -2.46 22.99
CA ALA A 47 21.23 -2.52 24.39
C ALA A 47 19.83 -3.14 24.54
N CYS A 48 18.86 -2.75 23.70
CA CYS A 48 17.53 -3.37 23.73
C CYS A 48 17.60 -4.86 23.34
N TRP A 49 18.46 -5.20 22.39
CA TRP A 49 18.69 -6.56 21.91
C TRP A 49 19.38 -7.44 22.94
N ALA A 50 20.37 -6.91 23.65
CA ALA A 50 21.05 -7.57 24.77
C ALA A 50 20.11 -7.91 25.93
N VAL A 51 18.97 -7.20 26.06
CA VAL A 51 17.95 -7.46 27.09
C VAL A 51 16.83 -8.37 26.56
N LEU A 52 16.34 -8.11 25.34
CA LEU A 52 15.22 -8.87 24.77
C LEU A 52 15.59 -10.29 24.37
N ALA A 53 16.82 -10.50 23.92
CA ALA A 53 17.28 -11.80 23.50
C ALA A 53 17.39 -12.81 24.64
N PRO A 54 18.06 -12.52 25.78
CA PRO A 54 18.06 -13.42 26.93
C PRO A 54 16.66 -13.57 27.52
N ALA A 55 15.86 -12.51 27.58
CA ALA A 55 14.50 -12.58 28.09
C ALA A 55 13.63 -13.54 27.27
N ALA A 56 13.69 -13.45 25.94
CA ALA A 56 12.94 -14.34 25.05
C ALA A 56 13.48 -15.78 25.07
N LEU A 57 14.81 -15.98 25.18
CA LEU A 57 15.44 -17.29 25.37
C LEU A 57 15.04 -17.96 26.68
N VAL A 58 15.10 -17.22 27.80
CA VAL A 58 14.68 -17.70 29.12
C VAL A 58 13.21 -18.05 29.09
N ALA A 59 12.37 -17.18 28.53
CA ALA A 59 10.93 -17.39 28.44
C ALA A 59 10.53 -18.58 27.55
N ALA A 60 11.25 -18.82 26.45
CA ALA A 60 11.01 -19.97 25.60
C ALA A 60 11.59 -21.27 26.23
N ARG A 61 12.70 -21.21 26.97
CA ARG A 61 13.30 -22.36 27.67
C ARG A 61 12.45 -22.82 28.86
N THR A 62 11.78 -21.89 29.54
CA THR A 62 10.82 -22.19 30.61
C THR A 62 9.45 -22.65 30.08
N ARG A 63 9.28 -22.78 28.75
CA ARG A 63 7.98 -23.02 28.09
C ARG A 63 6.90 -22.00 28.47
N ALA A 64 7.28 -20.82 28.97
CA ALA A 64 6.34 -19.76 29.31
C ALA A 64 5.68 -19.15 28.06
N ILE A 65 6.29 -19.36 26.89
CA ILE A 65 5.83 -18.82 25.60
C ILE A 65 5.48 -19.95 24.61
N PRO A 66 4.32 -19.89 23.95
CA PRO A 66 3.96 -20.82 22.87
C PRO A 66 4.99 -20.79 21.72
N VAL A 67 5.32 -21.95 21.15
CA VAL A 67 6.29 -22.09 20.03
C VAL A 67 5.96 -21.18 18.84
N VAL A 68 4.67 -20.97 18.56
CA VAL A 68 4.20 -20.07 17.50
C VAL A 68 4.64 -18.62 17.76
N LEU A 69 4.51 -18.14 19.00
CA LEU A 69 4.92 -16.79 19.38
C LEU A 69 6.44 -16.65 19.34
N ALA A 70 7.17 -17.67 19.79
CA ALA A 70 8.63 -17.69 19.68
C ALA A 70 9.08 -17.60 18.21
N ARG A 71 8.44 -18.34 17.31
CA ARG A 71 8.71 -18.27 15.86
C ARG A 71 8.42 -16.87 15.29
N GLN A 72 7.30 -16.25 15.66
CA GLN A 72 6.96 -14.88 15.24
C GLN A 72 8.00 -13.86 15.72
N MET A 73 8.47 -14.00 16.96
CA MET A 73 9.53 -13.16 17.50
C MET A 73 10.83 -13.35 16.72
N VAL A 74 11.26 -14.59 16.45
CA VAL A 74 12.45 -14.85 15.62
C VAL A 74 12.34 -14.16 14.27
N ILE A 75 11.19 -14.27 13.61
CA ILE A 75 10.96 -13.67 12.29
C ILE A 75 11.07 -12.14 12.38
N LEU A 76 10.35 -11.51 13.31
CA LEU A 76 10.39 -10.05 13.50
C LEU A 76 11.80 -9.56 13.82
N LEU A 77 12.53 -10.33 14.63
CA LEU A 77 13.89 -10.02 15.04
C LEU A 77 14.93 -10.32 13.93
N ALA A 78 14.64 -11.22 13.00
CA ALA A 78 15.49 -11.46 11.84
C ALA A 78 15.33 -10.37 10.76
N MET A 79 14.23 -9.62 10.76
CA MET A 79 13.97 -8.62 9.71
C MET A 79 15.00 -7.47 9.66
N PRO A 80 15.44 -6.85 10.78
CA PRO A 80 16.51 -5.85 10.73
C PRO A 80 17.84 -6.40 10.20
N LEU A 81 18.16 -7.67 10.50
CA LEU A 81 19.33 -8.34 9.94
C LEU A 81 19.23 -8.53 8.44
N LEU A 82 18.05 -8.95 7.97
CA LEU A 82 17.79 -9.07 6.56
C LEU A 82 17.93 -7.71 5.87
N ALA A 83 17.43 -6.64 6.48
CA ALA A 83 17.63 -5.27 5.97
C ALA A 83 19.10 -4.89 5.90
N LEU A 84 19.89 -5.16 6.93
CA LEU A 84 21.34 -4.90 6.93
C LEU A 84 22.04 -5.71 5.84
N ALA A 85 21.71 -6.99 5.71
CA ALA A 85 22.26 -7.85 4.66
C ALA A 85 21.89 -7.35 3.26
N LEU A 86 20.64 -6.92 3.06
CA LEU A 86 20.16 -6.32 1.82
C LEU A 86 20.89 -5.00 1.52
N ALA A 87 21.07 -4.14 2.53
CA ALA A 87 21.78 -2.86 2.40
C ALA A 87 23.27 -3.04 2.07
N ALA A 88 23.91 -4.09 2.60
CA ALA A 88 25.29 -4.44 2.32
C ALA A 88 25.47 -5.25 1.01
N SER A 89 24.37 -5.63 0.35
CA SER A 89 24.40 -6.45 -0.87
C SER A 89 24.27 -5.59 -2.14
N PRO A 90 24.62 -6.14 -3.32
CA PRO A 90 24.29 -5.51 -4.60
C PRO A 90 22.77 -5.30 -4.82
N LEU A 91 21.91 -6.00 -4.05
CA LEU A 91 20.46 -5.84 -4.12
C LEU A 91 19.96 -4.58 -3.41
N ARG A 92 20.83 -3.79 -2.75
CA ARG A 92 20.43 -2.62 -1.95
C ARG A 92 19.51 -1.66 -2.70
N GLU A 93 19.75 -1.47 -4.00
CA GLU A 93 19.02 -0.53 -4.86
C GLU A 93 17.59 -1.02 -5.08
N HIS A 94 17.40 -2.33 -5.19
CA HIS A 94 16.10 -2.98 -5.33
C HIS A 94 15.42 -3.25 -3.97
N ALA A 95 16.20 -3.23 -2.89
CA ALA A 95 15.75 -3.53 -1.54
C ALA A 95 15.52 -2.29 -0.68
N ALA A 96 15.67 -1.08 -1.22
CA ALA A 96 15.51 0.18 -0.49
C ALA A 96 14.21 0.24 0.36
N PRO A 97 13.03 -0.23 -0.11
CA PRO A 97 11.84 -0.27 0.72
C PRO A 97 11.95 -1.21 1.93
N PHE A 98 12.57 -2.37 1.78
CA PHE A 98 12.78 -3.33 2.87
C PHE A 98 13.84 -2.84 3.85
N ILE A 99 14.89 -2.19 3.34
CA ILE A 99 15.91 -1.53 4.15
C ILE A 99 15.24 -0.45 5.00
N TYR A 100 14.48 0.46 4.39
CA TYR A 100 13.72 1.48 5.12
C TYR A 100 12.80 0.88 6.18
N VAL A 101 11.95 -0.10 5.81
CA VAL A 101 10.97 -0.68 6.74
C VAL A 101 11.65 -1.39 7.90
N PHE A 102 12.67 -2.20 7.67
CA PHE A 102 13.23 -3.00 8.76
C PHE A 102 14.37 -2.32 9.51
N LEU A 103 14.99 -1.32 8.90
CA LEU A 103 16.08 -0.57 9.49
C LEU A 103 15.64 0.78 10.05
N ASP A 104 14.83 1.58 9.37
CA ASP A 104 14.38 2.87 9.91
C ASP A 104 13.22 2.71 10.89
N LEU A 105 12.34 1.73 10.67
CA LEU A 105 11.25 1.40 11.61
C LEU A 105 11.64 0.33 12.64
N HIS A 106 12.93 0.03 12.82
CA HIS A 106 13.40 -0.98 13.77
C HIS A 106 12.86 -0.78 15.18
N ARG A 107 12.69 0.48 15.64
CA ARG A 107 12.14 0.80 16.97
C ARG A 107 10.72 0.30 17.13
N TRP A 108 9.93 0.34 16.06
CA TRP A 108 8.56 -0.14 16.03
C TRP A 108 8.50 -1.66 15.93
N VAL A 109 9.38 -2.27 15.13
CA VAL A 109 9.54 -3.74 15.08
C VAL A 109 9.93 -4.27 16.45
N LEU A 110 10.85 -3.57 17.14
CA LEU A 110 11.27 -3.87 18.50
C LEU A 110 10.13 -3.68 19.51
N ALA A 111 9.39 -2.57 19.44
CA ALA A 111 8.21 -2.36 20.28
C ALA A 111 7.16 -3.45 20.07
N ALA A 112 6.91 -3.87 18.82
CA ALA A 112 6.02 -4.98 18.52
C ALA A 112 6.52 -6.31 19.10
N ALA A 113 7.83 -6.59 18.99
CA ALA A 113 8.44 -7.78 19.59
C ALA A 113 8.37 -7.77 21.13
N VAL A 114 8.59 -6.60 21.77
CA VAL A 114 8.43 -6.41 23.22
C VAL A 114 6.98 -6.64 23.64
N LEU A 115 6.02 -6.07 22.92
CA LEU A 115 4.59 -6.24 23.20
C LEU A 115 4.16 -7.70 23.04
N LEU A 116 4.63 -8.37 21.99
CA LEU A 116 4.40 -9.80 21.80
C LEU A 116 5.00 -10.62 22.95
N LEU A 117 6.26 -10.35 23.32
CA LEU A 117 6.94 -11.01 24.43
C LEU A 117 6.20 -10.81 25.76
N ALA A 118 5.86 -9.55 26.08
CA ALA A 118 5.10 -9.21 27.29
C ALA A 118 3.74 -9.91 27.31
N SER A 119 3.07 -10.00 26.16
CA SER A 119 1.80 -10.72 26.04
C SER A 119 1.94 -12.23 26.22
N GLY A 120 3.07 -12.82 25.84
CA GLY A 120 3.39 -14.23 26.05
C GLY A 120 3.88 -14.55 27.46
N LEU A 121 4.52 -13.59 28.13
CA LEU A 121 4.99 -13.71 29.51
C LEU A 121 3.87 -13.49 30.54
N ALA A 122 2.78 -12.82 30.16
CA ALA A 122 1.61 -12.62 31.02
C ALA A 122 0.75 -13.90 31.23
N THR A 123 1.31 -15.09 30.98
CA THR A 123 0.62 -16.39 31.03
C THR A 123 1.08 -17.39 32.11
N PRO A 124 1.79 -17.00 33.17
CA PRO A 124 1.65 -17.68 34.47
C PRO A 124 0.97 -16.79 35.52
N ALA A 125 0.10 -17.43 36.31
CA ALA A 125 -0.73 -16.83 37.34
C ALA A 125 0.10 -16.09 38.42
N GLY A 126 -0.12 -14.79 38.61
CA GLY A 126 0.21 -14.12 39.89
C GLY A 126 0.77 -12.69 39.84
N THR A 127 1.22 -12.18 38.69
CA THR A 127 1.85 -10.84 38.62
C THR A 127 0.84 -9.68 38.61
N VAL A 128 1.28 -8.50 39.05
CA VAL A 128 0.50 -7.25 38.99
C VAL A 128 -0.03 -6.98 37.57
N LEU A 129 0.73 -7.37 36.54
CA LEU A 129 0.30 -7.32 35.14
C LEU A 129 -0.87 -8.26 34.82
N THR A 130 -0.96 -9.44 35.44
CA THR A 130 -2.16 -10.29 35.28
C THR A 130 -3.36 -9.73 36.03
N ARG A 131 -3.17 -9.00 37.13
CA ARG A 131 -4.26 -8.27 37.80
C ARG A 131 -4.72 -7.07 36.97
N LEU A 132 -3.79 -6.29 36.42
CA LEU A 132 -4.08 -5.17 35.51
C LEU A 132 -4.75 -5.68 34.23
N ARG A 133 -4.23 -6.77 33.66
CA ARG A 133 -4.84 -7.45 32.51
C ARG A 133 -6.22 -7.98 32.83
N ARG A 134 -6.45 -8.69 33.94
CA ARG A 134 -7.80 -9.13 34.34
C ARG A 134 -8.71 -7.97 34.67
N PHE A 135 -8.20 -6.87 35.19
CA PHE A 135 -8.96 -5.66 35.44
C PHE A 135 -9.40 -5.01 34.14
N VAL A 136 -8.48 -4.86 33.18
CA VAL A 136 -8.74 -4.35 31.83
C VAL A 136 -9.66 -5.31 31.06
N GLU A 137 -9.37 -6.61 31.05
CA GLU A 137 -10.21 -7.65 30.44
C GLU A 137 -11.58 -7.73 31.10
N ARG A 138 -11.74 -7.57 32.42
CA ARG A 138 -13.08 -7.53 33.05
C ARG A 138 -13.83 -6.23 32.77
N ARG A 139 -13.12 -5.10 32.73
CA ARG A 139 -13.69 -3.80 32.31
C ARG A 139 -14.10 -3.82 30.84
N ILE A 140 -13.37 -4.53 29.99
CA ILE A 140 -13.63 -4.68 28.55
C ILE A 140 -14.62 -5.81 28.26
N ALA A 141 -14.61 -6.92 29.01
CA ALA A 141 -15.50 -8.08 28.82
C ALA A 141 -16.89 -7.86 29.44
N GLY A 142 -17.03 -6.88 30.33
CA GLY A 142 -18.33 -6.37 30.75
C GLY A 142 -18.99 -5.44 29.72
N TRP A 143 -18.28 -5.12 28.63
CA TRP A 143 -18.84 -4.33 27.54
C TRP A 143 -19.37 -5.25 26.45
N PRO A 144 -20.51 -4.91 25.82
CA PRO A 144 -21.17 -5.81 24.87
C PRO A 144 -20.18 -6.28 23.81
N GLY A 145 -20.23 -7.57 23.49
CA GLY A 145 -19.26 -8.31 22.65
C GLY A 145 -19.09 -7.82 21.20
N ASP A 146 -19.57 -6.63 20.86
CA ASP A 146 -19.30 -5.96 19.62
C ASP A 146 -18.06 -5.08 19.76
N SER A 147 -16.95 -5.54 19.16
CA SER A 147 -15.66 -4.86 19.02
C SER A 147 -15.70 -3.44 18.41
N GLY A 148 -16.89 -2.90 18.11
CA GLY A 148 -17.09 -1.61 17.43
C GLY A 148 -16.55 -0.41 18.20
N TRP A 149 -16.47 -0.47 19.53
CA TRP A 149 -15.89 0.63 20.30
C TRP A 149 -14.36 0.75 20.12
N LEU A 150 -13.65 -0.37 19.95
CA LEU A 150 -12.21 -0.36 19.66
C LEU A 150 -11.94 0.15 18.24
N ASP A 151 -12.81 -0.21 17.30
CA ASP A 151 -12.78 0.36 15.94
C ASP A 151 -12.97 1.88 16.01
N ALA A 152 -14.00 2.35 16.73
CA ALA A 152 -14.28 3.78 16.89
C ALA A 152 -13.14 4.52 17.60
N ALA A 153 -12.61 3.95 18.69
CA ALA A 153 -11.46 4.51 19.41
C ALA A 153 -10.22 4.59 18.51
N LEU A 154 -9.96 3.56 17.70
CA LEU A 154 -8.86 3.59 16.74
C LEU A 154 -9.06 4.71 15.72
N VAL A 155 -10.25 4.82 15.12
CA VAL A 155 -10.57 5.90 14.17
C VAL A 155 -10.34 7.27 14.79
N ILE A 156 -10.84 7.50 16.02
CA ILE A 156 -10.66 8.78 16.74
C ILE A 156 -9.17 9.06 16.96
N VAL A 157 -8.39 8.06 17.39
CA VAL A 157 -6.94 8.22 17.60
C VAL A 157 -6.23 8.54 16.29
N LEU A 158 -6.50 7.81 15.22
CA LEU A 158 -5.82 7.98 13.93
C LEU A 158 -6.17 9.31 13.25
N VAL A 159 -7.45 9.68 13.27
CA VAL A 159 -7.91 10.96 12.74
C VAL A 159 -7.37 12.09 13.61
N GLY A 160 -7.52 12.00 14.93
CA GLY A 160 -7.02 13.01 15.86
C GLY A 160 -5.51 13.22 15.77
N SER A 161 -4.72 12.14 15.69
CA SER A 161 -3.28 12.23 15.53
C SER A 161 -2.90 12.85 14.18
N SER A 162 -3.53 12.40 13.09
CA SER A 162 -3.28 12.93 11.75
C SER A 162 -3.58 14.43 11.68
N LEU A 163 -4.68 14.88 12.28
CA LEU A 163 -5.03 16.30 12.39
C LEU A 163 -4.01 17.09 13.21
N ALA A 164 -3.47 16.51 14.28
CA ALA A 164 -2.51 17.16 15.16
C ALA A 164 -1.09 17.22 14.59
N THR A 165 -0.64 16.20 13.87
CA THR A 165 0.74 16.06 13.38
C THR A 165 0.97 16.71 12.02
N SER A 166 -0.08 16.97 11.24
CA SER A 166 0.03 17.43 9.86
C SER A 166 -0.77 18.71 9.57
N PRO A 167 -0.74 19.76 10.43
CA PRO A 167 -1.54 20.95 10.20
C PRO A 167 -1.15 21.69 8.92
N VAL A 168 0.13 21.67 8.53
CA VAL A 168 0.63 22.32 7.31
C VAL A 168 0.28 21.52 6.06
N LEU A 169 0.50 20.19 6.08
CA LEU A 169 0.22 19.30 4.94
C LEU A 169 -1.28 19.18 4.65
N ARG A 170 -2.15 19.36 5.65
CA ARG A 170 -3.61 19.27 5.52
C ARG A 170 -4.24 20.37 4.67
N PHE A 171 -3.61 21.54 4.64
CA PHE A 171 -4.14 22.74 3.99
C PHE A 171 -3.18 23.32 2.96
N GLN A 172 -2.12 22.59 2.61
CA GLN A 172 -1.21 23.02 1.56
C GLN A 172 -1.90 22.83 0.21
N SER A 173 -2.14 23.94 -0.47
CA SER A 173 -2.62 23.98 -1.85
C SER A 173 -1.53 23.58 -2.87
N SER A 174 -0.27 23.49 -2.42
CA SER A 174 0.86 23.04 -3.25
C SER A 174 0.89 21.51 -3.33
N LEU A 175 0.43 20.98 -4.47
CA LEU A 175 0.61 19.56 -4.81
C LEU A 175 2.10 19.27 -5.03
N ASN A 176 2.62 18.23 -4.39
CA ASN A 176 4.04 17.87 -4.45
C ASN A 176 4.26 16.48 -5.07
N GLY A 177 5.44 16.26 -5.67
CA GLY A 177 5.82 14.95 -6.23
C GLY A 177 4.84 14.45 -7.30
N ASP A 178 4.22 13.29 -7.06
CA ASP A 178 3.26 12.67 -7.98
C ASP A 178 1.81 13.11 -7.78
N GLU A 179 1.51 13.91 -6.75
CA GLU A 179 0.15 14.37 -6.46
C GLU A 179 -0.53 15.08 -7.65
N PRO A 180 0.15 15.98 -8.40
CA PRO A 180 -0.43 16.59 -9.60
C PRO A 180 -0.90 15.57 -10.64
N LYS A 181 -0.29 14.39 -10.69
CA LYS A 181 -0.63 13.33 -11.65
C LYS A 181 -2.02 12.76 -11.34
N TYR A 182 -2.32 12.52 -10.06
CA TYR A 182 -3.63 12.01 -9.65
C TYR A 182 -4.73 13.06 -9.83
N VAL A 183 -4.47 14.32 -9.45
CA VAL A 183 -5.42 15.42 -9.60
C VAL A 183 -5.71 15.72 -11.08
N ARG A 184 -4.73 15.53 -11.96
CA ARG A 184 -4.92 15.67 -13.40
C ARG A 184 -5.96 14.71 -13.96
N TYR A 185 -5.92 13.43 -13.57
CA TYR A 185 -6.95 12.48 -13.99
C TYR A 185 -8.33 12.83 -13.45
N LEU A 186 -8.41 13.29 -12.19
CA LEU A 186 -9.64 13.75 -11.58
C LEU A 186 -10.29 14.89 -12.37
N GLU A 187 -9.52 15.94 -12.68
CA GLU A 187 -10.00 17.07 -13.47
C GLU A 187 -10.34 16.65 -14.91
N ASN A 188 -9.55 15.77 -15.52
CA ASN A 188 -9.80 15.30 -16.88
C ASN A 188 -11.12 14.52 -16.99
N TRP A 189 -11.44 13.69 -15.99
CA TRP A 189 -12.74 13.04 -15.92
C TRP A 189 -13.85 14.00 -15.56
N TYR A 190 -13.62 14.99 -14.70
CA TYR A 190 -14.61 16.01 -14.41
C TYR A 190 -15.06 16.72 -15.70
N GLN A 191 -14.10 17.06 -16.57
CA GLN A 191 -14.33 17.67 -17.88
C GLN A 191 -14.82 16.69 -18.97
N GLY A 192 -15.01 15.41 -18.66
CA GLY A 192 -15.55 14.43 -19.63
C GLY A 192 -14.55 14.02 -20.72
N ARG A 193 -13.24 14.12 -20.47
CA ARG A 193 -12.17 13.87 -21.45
C ARG A 193 -11.57 12.45 -21.38
N GLY A 194 -12.06 11.60 -20.48
CA GLY A 194 -11.55 10.23 -20.32
C GLY A 194 -10.11 10.20 -19.79
N MET A 195 -9.23 9.41 -20.40
CA MET A 195 -7.82 9.31 -19.99
C MET A 195 -6.86 10.20 -20.80
N ASN A 196 -7.35 10.82 -21.88
CA ASN A 196 -6.54 11.70 -22.73
C ASN A 196 -6.50 13.11 -22.13
N VAL A 197 -5.30 13.57 -21.74
CA VAL A 197 -5.06 14.87 -21.09
C VAL A 197 -4.65 15.98 -22.06
N SER A 198 -4.57 15.71 -23.38
CA SER A 198 -4.05 16.67 -24.38
C SER A 198 -4.80 17.98 -24.45
N GLY A 199 -6.06 18.00 -24.05
CA GLY A 199 -6.90 19.19 -24.08
C GLY A 199 -7.19 19.79 -22.70
N LEU A 200 -6.58 19.29 -21.62
CA LEU A 200 -6.96 19.70 -20.26
C LEU A 200 -6.87 21.22 -20.12
N GLU A 201 -8.02 21.86 -19.98
CA GLU A 201 -8.09 23.31 -19.82
C GLU A 201 -7.70 23.68 -18.38
N PRO A 202 -6.93 24.77 -18.19
CA PRO A 202 -6.65 25.29 -16.86
C PRO A 202 -7.96 25.56 -16.12
N VAL A 203 -8.05 25.10 -14.87
CA VAL A 203 -9.21 25.32 -14.00
C VAL A 203 -9.59 26.79 -13.91
N ALA A 204 -8.61 27.69 -13.96
CA ALA A 204 -8.82 29.14 -13.97
C ALA A 204 -9.68 29.66 -15.16
N ARG A 205 -9.77 28.91 -16.25
CA ARG A 205 -10.53 29.27 -17.45
C ARG A 205 -11.90 28.60 -17.53
N LEU A 206 -12.19 27.69 -16.60
CA LEU A 206 -13.39 26.88 -16.62
C LEU A 206 -14.46 27.49 -15.71
N GLN A 207 -15.65 27.70 -16.26
CA GLN A 207 -16.79 28.08 -15.45
C GLN A 207 -17.19 26.93 -14.50
N PRO A 208 -17.72 27.25 -13.31
CA PRO A 208 -18.37 26.26 -12.47
C PRO A 208 -19.43 25.52 -13.28
N GLY A 209 -19.30 24.20 -13.40
CA GLY A 209 -20.13 23.38 -14.27
C GLY A 209 -20.42 22.03 -13.64
N ARG A 210 -21.30 21.24 -14.27
CA ARG A 210 -21.58 19.86 -13.84
C ARG A 210 -20.51 18.90 -14.39
N PRO A 211 -20.19 17.80 -13.70
CA PRO A 211 -19.27 16.80 -14.22
C PRO A 211 -19.82 16.18 -15.51
N ALA A 212 -19.00 16.11 -16.55
CA ALA A 212 -19.37 15.56 -17.86
C ALA A 212 -19.27 14.02 -17.89
N LEU A 213 -19.93 13.35 -16.95
CA LEU A 213 -19.85 11.89 -16.77
C LEU A 213 -20.31 11.10 -17.99
N MET A 214 -21.34 11.59 -18.69
CA MET A 214 -21.85 10.94 -19.90
C MET A 214 -20.83 10.95 -21.03
N ASP A 215 -20.00 11.98 -21.12
CA ASP A 215 -18.96 12.04 -22.14
C ASP A 215 -17.82 11.06 -21.84
N ASN A 216 -17.49 10.84 -20.55
CA ASN A 216 -16.57 9.76 -20.18
C ASN A 216 -17.12 8.39 -20.56
N LEU A 217 -18.41 8.12 -20.35
CA LEU A 217 -19.04 6.85 -20.73
C LEU A 217 -19.02 6.64 -22.25
N ARG A 218 -19.32 7.68 -23.02
CA ARG A 218 -19.22 7.65 -24.49
C ARG A 218 -17.78 7.36 -24.93
N ARG A 219 -16.79 8.04 -24.34
CA ARG A 219 -15.37 7.83 -24.64
C ARG A 219 -14.91 6.43 -24.26
N LEU A 220 -15.34 5.90 -23.11
CA LEU A 220 -15.04 4.53 -22.70
C LEU A 220 -15.57 3.54 -23.72
N ARG A 221 -16.84 3.68 -24.13
CA ARG A 221 -17.45 2.83 -25.17
C ARG A 221 -16.66 2.89 -26.48
N THR A 222 -16.31 4.10 -26.94
CA THR A 222 -15.51 4.28 -28.15
C THR A 222 -14.13 3.63 -28.02
N ALA A 223 -13.43 3.87 -26.90
CA ALA A 223 -12.12 3.28 -26.64
C ALA A 223 -12.16 1.75 -26.59
N THR A 224 -13.19 1.16 -25.97
CA THR A 224 -13.39 -0.30 -25.98
C THR A 224 -13.60 -0.83 -27.39
N GLY A 225 -14.41 -0.16 -28.22
CA GLY A 225 -14.60 -0.54 -29.62
C GLY A 225 -13.31 -0.47 -30.44
N LEU A 226 -12.50 0.57 -30.23
CA LEU A 226 -11.21 0.73 -30.88
C LEU A 226 -10.21 -0.36 -30.46
N VAL A 227 -10.11 -0.65 -29.16
CA VAL A 227 -9.23 -1.73 -28.65
C VAL A 227 -9.66 -3.08 -29.19
N ALA A 228 -10.95 -3.39 -29.21
CA ALA A 228 -11.45 -4.64 -29.77
C ALA A 228 -11.14 -4.77 -31.27
N GLY A 229 -11.32 -3.68 -32.04
CA GLY A 229 -10.98 -3.63 -33.45
C GLY A 229 -9.48 -3.81 -33.71
N ASP A 230 -8.64 -3.16 -32.91
CA ASP A 230 -7.18 -3.29 -32.98
C ASP A 230 -6.72 -4.72 -32.69
N LEU A 231 -7.24 -5.34 -31.64
CA LEU A 231 -6.89 -6.72 -31.28
C LEU A 231 -7.31 -7.72 -32.35
N TRP A 232 -8.48 -7.51 -32.97
CA TRP A 232 -8.93 -8.33 -34.08
C TRP A 232 -8.01 -8.19 -35.30
N GLN A 233 -7.60 -6.96 -35.64
CA GLN A 233 -6.69 -6.72 -36.76
C GLN A 233 -5.29 -7.30 -36.49
N ASP A 234 -4.75 -7.11 -35.29
CA ASP A 234 -3.46 -7.67 -34.88
C ASP A 234 -3.48 -9.20 -34.93
N GLY A 235 -4.55 -9.83 -34.43
CA GLY A 235 -4.76 -11.26 -34.54
C GLY A 235 -4.75 -11.75 -35.99
N ARG A 236 -5.44 -11.03 -36.89
CA ARG A 236 -5.42 -11.33 -38.34
C ARG A 236 -4.04 -11.13 -38.96
N ARG A 237 -3.26 -10.12 -38.55
CA ARG A 237 -1.90 -9.91 -39.04
C ARG A 237 -0.98 -11.06 -38.63
N LEU A 238 -1.09 -11.55 -37.40
CA LEU A 238 -0.30 -12.68 -36.90
C LEU A 238 -0.49 -13.97 -37.73
N VAL A 239 -1.67 -14.15 -38.32
CA VAL A 239 -1.97 -15.30 -39.20
C VAL A 239 -1.90 -14.98 -40.69
N GLY A 240 -1.35 -13.82 -41.08
CA GLY A 240 -1.19 -13.42 -42.48
C GLY A 240 -2.49 -13.06 -43.22
N LEU A 241 -3.58 -12.79 -42.49
CA LEU A 241 -4.92 -12.48 -43.03
C LEU A 241 -5.24 -10.98 -43.08
N SER A 242 -4.29 -10.10 -42.77
CA SER A 242 -4.47 -8.65 -42.81
C SER A 242 -3.20 -7.94 -43.28
N PHE A 243 -3.39 -6.98 -44.19
CA PHE A 243 -2.36 -6.06 -44.69
C PHE A 243 -2.60 -4.63 -44.23
N THR A 244 -3.59 -4.40 -43.35
CA THR A 244 -3.84 -3.06 -42.81
C THR A 244 -2.64 -2.67 -41.95
N PRO A 245 -1.97 -1.54 -42.21
CA PRO A 245 -0.85 -1.10 -41.41
C PRO A 245 -1.27 -0.89 -39.94
N PRO A 246 -0.37 -1.14 -38.97
CA PRO A 246 -0.65 -0.85 -37.58
C PRO A 246 -0.90 0.66 -37.37
N PRO A 247 -1.60 1.04 -36.28
CA PRO A 247 -1.61 2.43 -35.81
C PRO A 247 -0.17 2.95 -35.63
N SER A 248 0.00 4.28 -35.61
CA SER A 248 1.31 4.90 -35.39
C SER A 248 1.92 4.42 -34.08
N GLU A 249 3.24 4.42 -33.98
CA GLU A 249 3.89 4.10 -32.71
C GLU A 249 3.59 5.19 -31.67
N ALA A 250 3.43 4.77 -30.42
CA ALA A 250 3.35 5.71 -29.30
C ALA A 250 4.73 6.32 -29.06
N ALA A 251 4.77 7.61 -28.72
CA ALA A 251 6.02 8.35 -28.56
C ALA A 251 6.08 9.08 -27.23
N GLY A 252 7.26 9.14 -26.62
CA GLY A 252 7.50 9.99 -25.46
C GLY A 252 7.48 11.47 -25.85
N THR A 253 6.78 12.29 -25.07
CA THR A 253 6.79 13.75 -25.24
C THR A 253 7.56 14.48 -24.14
N GLY A 254 8.25 13.73 -23.27
CA GLY A 254 8.91 14.25 -22.06
C GLY A 254 7.95 14.48 -20.89
N GLN A 255 8.49 14.86 -19.73
CA GLN A 255 7.78 15.22 -18.50
C GLN A 255 6.75 14.19 -18.02
N TRP A 256 7.04 12.90 -18.20
CA TRP A 256 6.11 11.80 -17.87
C TRP A 256 4.80 11.84 -18.68
N PHE A 257 4.87 12.27 -19.94
CA PHE A 257 3.77 12.18 -20.91
C PHE A 257 4.16 11.35 -22.14
N VAL A 258 3.15 10.71 -22.72
CA VAL A 258 3.24 9.87 -23.92
C VAL A 258 2.14 10.29 -24.89
N GLU A 259 2.51 10.50 -26.14
CA GLU A 259 1.58 10.57 -27.25
C GLU A 259 1.15 9.14 -27.62
N GLY A 260 -0.16 8.87 -27.57
CA GLY A 260 -0.68 7.53 -27.81
C GLY A 260 -0.63 7.13 -29.29
N LYS A 261 -0.69 5.83 -29.57
CA LYS A 261 -0.67 5.24 -30.93
C LYS A 261 -1.80 5.68 -31.88
N ARG A 262 -2.80 6.41 -31.35
CA ARG A 262 -3.95 6.98 -32.09
C ARG A 262 -4.07 8.49 -31.81
N GLY A 263 -2.96 9.12 -31.46
CA GLY A 263 -2.91 10.48 -30.95
C GLY A 263 -3.42 10.61 -29.51
N GLY A 264 -3.50 11.85 -29.05
CA GLY A 264 -3.81 12.19 -27.66
C GLY A 264 -2.60 12.06 -26.74
N THR A 265 -2.67 12.73 -25.60
CA THR A 265 -1.58 12.78 -24.62
C THR A 265 -2.02 12.04 -23.38
N TYR A 266 -1.19 11.12 -22.90
CA TYR A 266 -1.45 10.29 -21.74
C TYR A 266 -0.35 10.51 -20.74
N GLN A 267 -0.73 10.53 -19.46
CA GLN A 267 0.24 10.64 -18.40
C GLN A 267 0.78 9.26 -18.03
N VAL A 268 2.09 9.16 -17.81
CA VAL A 268 2.77 7.93 -17.36
C VAL A 268 2.49 7.72 -15.88
N HIS A 269 1.26 7.31 -15.59
CA HIS A 269 0.77 7.14 -14.23
C HIS A 269 -0.49 6.26 -14.15
N SER A 270 -0.65 5.55 -13.03
CA SER A 270 -1.78 4.64 -12.82
C SER A 270 -3.02 5.40 -12.30
N PRO A 271 -4.20 5.27 -12.91
CA PRO A 271 -5.36 6.11 -12.58
C PRO A 271 -6.22 5.59 -11.41
N GLY A 272 -5.85 4.47 -10.77
CA GLY A 272 -6.70 3.79 -9.79
C GLY A 272 -6.99 4.61 -8.54
N LEU A 273 -6.01 5.34 -8.00
CA LEU A 273 -6.26 6.21 -6.85
C LEU A 273 -7.21 7.36 -7.24
N SER A 274 -7.00 8.00 -8.39
CA SER A 274 -7.92 9.01 -8.92
C SER A 274 -9.34 8.45 -9.01
N PHE A 275 -9.51 7.20 -9.45
CA PHE A 275 -10.84 6.58 -9.53
C PHE A 275 -11.53 6.50 -8.17
N LEU A 276 -10.78 6.14 -7.12
CA LEU A 276 -11.30 6.12 -5.75
C LEU A 276 -11.62 7.52 -5.22
N LEU A 277 -10.81 8.51 -5.57
CA LEU A 277 -10.93 9.88 -5.08
C LEU A 277 -11.98 10.72 -5.82
N PHE A 278 -12.40 10.28 -7.00
CA PHE A 278 -13.30 11.02 -7.89
C PHE A 278 -14.62 11.49 -7.26
N PRO A 279 -15.31 10.71 -6.41
CA PRO A 279 -16.52 11.19 -5.75
C PRO A 279 -16.27 12.41 -4.85
N GLY A 280 -15.17 12.42 -4.09
CA GLY A 280 -14.78 13.56 -3.27
C GLY A 280 -14.42 14.77 -4.13
N TYR A 281 -13.72 14.53 -5.23
CA TYR A 281 -13.34 15.57 -6.18
C TYR A 281 -14.53 16.24 -6.86
N VAL A 282 -15.54 15.46 -7.26
CA VAL A 282 -16.77 16.01 -7.84
C VAL A 282 -17.46 16.93 -6.84
N ILE A 283 -17.54 16.56 -5.56
CA ILE A 283 -18.14 17.41 -4.53
C ILE A 283 -17.34 18.71 -4.37
N ASP A 284 -16.01 18.60 -4.27
CA ASP A 284 -15.13 19.77 -4.18
C ASP A 284 -15.34 20.71 -5.37
N ARG A 285 -15.27 20.19 -6.59
CA ARG A 285 -15.31 20.99 -7.82
C ARG A 285 -16.70 21.56 -8.12
N THR A 286 -17.78 20.84 -7.79
CA THR A 286 -19.15 21.30 -8.05
C THR A 286 -19.66 22.25 -6.98
N PHE A 287 -19.28 22.07 -5.70
CA PHE A 287 -19.92 22.81 -4.60
C PHE A 287 -18.95 23.71 -3.81
N LEU A 288 -17.70 23.31 -3.60
CA LEU A 288 -16.84 23.93 -2.60
C LEU A 288 -15.72 24.80 -3.17
N ASN A 289 -15.29 24.55 -4.41
CA ASN A 289 -14.07 25.13 -4.92
C ASN A 289 -14.24 25.87 -6.25
N TRP A 290 -14.31 27.18 -6.11
CA TRP A 290 -14.56 28.15 -7.17
C TRP A 290 -13.30 28.99 -7.45
N SER A 291 -12.20 28.80 -6.71
CA SER A 291 -10.99 29.61 -6.85
C SER A 291 -9.75 28.80 -7.23
N SER A 292 -8.97 29.36 -8.16
CA SER A 292 -7.70 28.81 -8.65
C SER A 292 -6.51 29.67 -8.21
N ASP A 293 -6.66 30.36 -7.08
CA ASP A 293 -5.75 31.42 -6.63
C ASP A 293 -4.31 30.94 -6.45
N PHE A 294 -4.12 29.65 -6.13
CA PHE A 294 -2.80 29.06 -5.87
C PHE A 294 -2.19 28.32 -7.06
N HIS A 295 -2.99 27.82 -7.99
CA HIS A 295 -2.48 27.12 -9.16
C HIS A 295 -3.45 27.22 -10.34
N PRO A 296 -3.02 27.65 -11.53
CA PRO A 296 -3.92 27.84 -12.66
C PRO A 296 -4.49 26.51 -13.20
N GLN A 297 -3.77 25.40 -13.00
CA GLN A 297 -4.16 24.07 -13.52
C GLN A 297 -5.10 23.30 -12.59
N PHE A 298 -5.10 23.57 -11.28
CA PHE A 298 -5.78 22.72 -10.30
C PHE A 298 -6.62 23.52 -9.32
N PRO A 299 -7.71 22.94 -8.79
CA PRO A 299 -8.52 23.61 -7.79
C PRO A 299 -7.72 23.81 -6.49
N SER A 300 -7.83 24.98 -5.84
CA SER A 300 -7.04 25.31 -4.63
C SER A 300 -7.44 24.54 -3.37
N ASN A 301 -8.73 24.24 -3.21
CA ASN A 301 -9.34 23.54 -2.08
C ASN A 301 -9.88 22.15 -2.49
N LEU A 302 -9.35 21.08 -1.89
CA LEU A 302 -9.75 19.70 -2.15
C LEU A 302 -10.20 19.01 -0.86
N TYR A 303 -11.12 19.64 -0.13
CA TYR A 303 -11.50 19.22 1.22
C TYR A 303 -12.17 17.84 1.26
N CYS A 304 -13.15 17.59 0.38
CA CYS A 304 -13.85 16.32 0.30
C CYS A 304 -12.93 15.22 -0.23
N THR A 305 -12.06 15.54 -1.18
CA THR A 305 -11.04 14.62 -1.70
C THR A 305 -10.04 14.22 -0.61
N ALA A 306 -9.50 15.18 0.13
CA ALA A 306 -8.61 14.94 1.28
C ALA A 306 -9.32 14.19 2.41
N THR A 307 -10.60 14.49 2.66
CA THR A 307 -11.42 13.77 3.64
C THR A 307 -11.59 12.30 3.25
N LEU A 308 -11.84 12.02 1.97
CA LEU A 308 -11.96 10.65 1.48
C LEU A 308 -10.66 9.87 1.65
N LEU A 309 -9.52 10.51 1.42
CA LEU A 309 -8.21 9.91 1.67
C LEU A 309 -7.98 9.62 3.17
N LEU A 310 -8.34 10.55 4.05
CA LEU A 310 -8.29 10.35 5.50
C LEU A 310 -9.19 9.18 5.94
N LEU A 311 -10.36 9.03 5.31
CA LEU A 311 -11.25 7.89 5.55
C LEU A 311 -10.64 6.58 5.07
N LEU A 312 -9.97 6.55 3.92
CA LEU A 312 -9.22 5.38 3.45
C LEU A 312 -8.09 5.01 4.43
N TYR A 313 -7.36 6.00 4.94
CA TYR A 313 -6.33 5.82 5.96
C TYR A 313 -6.88 5.25 7.27
N ALA A 314 -7.98 5.82 7.79
CA ALA A 314 -8.63 5.31 9.00
C ALA A 314 -9.19 3.90 8.80
N ALA A 315 -9.83 3.64 7.64
CA ALA A 315 -10.33 2.33 7.28
C ALA A 315 -9.19 1.30 7.16
N TRP A 316 -8.03 1.69 6.63
CA TRP A 316 -6.83 0.85 6.61
C TRP A 316 -6.41 0.47 8.04
N GLY A 317 -6.38 1.43 8.96
CA GLY A 317 -6.11 1.18 10.38
C GLY A 317 -7.06 0.16 10.99
N VAL A 318 -8.35 0.33 10.79
CA VAL A 318 -9.40 -0.61 11.26
C VAL A 318 -9.25 -1.98 10.61
N ALA A 319 -8.99 -2.05 9.31
CA ALA A 319 -8.79 -3.31 8.60
C ALA A 319 -7.56 -4.06 9.12
N LEU A 320 -6.45 -3.36 9.38
CA LEU A 320 -5.24 -3.94 9.96
C LEU A 320 -5.50 -4.42 11.40
N PHE A 321 -6.16 -3.61 12.22
CA PHE A 321 -6.57 -4.02 13.57
C PHE A 321 -7.39 -5.32 13.52
N ARG A 322 -8.40 -5.40 12.66
CA ARG A 322 -9.26 -6.59 12.54
C ARG A 322 -8.51 -7.81 11.99
N LEU A 323 -7.55 -7.61 11.08
CA LEU A 323 -6.64 -8.65 10.62
C LEU A 323 -5.79 -9.18 11.77
N LEU A 324 -5.16 -8.29 12.53
CA LEU A 324 -4.34 -8.64 13.69
C LEU A 324 -5.18 -9.32 14.77
N ALA A 325 -6.38 -8.81 15.08
CA ALA A 325 -7.28 -9.39 16.08
C ALA A 325 -7.72 -10.80 15.70
N ALA A 326 -8.03 -11.04 14.42
CA ALA A 326 -8.35 -12.38 13.92
C ALA A 326 -7.14 -13.33 13.99
N TYR A 327 -5.93 -12.81 13.79
CA TYR A 327 -4.70 -13.62 13.86
C TYR A 327 -4.26 -13.93 15.29
N THR A 328 -4.29 -12.94 16.18
CA THR A 328 -3.77 -13.07 17.56
C THR A 328 -4.81 -13.60 18.55
N GLY A 329 -6.10 -13.47 18.24
CA GLY A 329 -7.20 -13.70 19.18
C GLY A 329 -7.22 -12.71 20.36
N ARG A 330 -6.45 -11.62 20.29
CA ARG A 330 -6.22 -10.68 21.41
C ARG A 330 -6.49 -9.24 20.97
N PRO A 331 -7.74 -8.74 21.11
CA PRO A 331 -8.12 -7.44 20.56
C PRO A 331 -7.31 -6.27 21.14
N GLY A 332 -7.05 -6.24 22.44
CA GLY A 332 -6.26 -5.15 23.04
C GLY A 332 -4.81 -5.07 22.51
N LEU A 333 -4.15 -6.22 22.34
CA LEU A 333 -2.80 -6.29 21.75
C LEU A 333 -2.84 -5.82 20.29
N SER A 334 -3.79 -6.33 19.51
CA SER A 334 -3.94 -5.97 18.10
C SER A 334 -4.25 -4.49 17.89
N TRP A 335 -5.04 -3.88 18.78
CA TRP A 335 -5.32 -2.46 18.76
C TRP A 335 -4.05 -1.65 19.05
N GLY A 336 -3.29 -2.03 20.09
CA GLY A 336 -2.02 -1.39 20.42
C GLY A 336 -0.98 -1.48 19.30
N LEU A 337 -0.90 -2.64 18.63
CA LEU A 337 -0.04 -2.82 17.46
C LEU A 337 -0.49 -1.97 16.26
N ALA A 338 -1.80 -1.91 15.99
CA ALA A 338 -2.34 -1.06 14.93
C ALA A 338 -2.04 0.42 15.20
N CYS A 339 -2.28 0.91 16.42
CA CYS A 339 -1.89 2.25 16.85
C CYS A 339 -0.39 2.49 16.66
N GLY A 340 0.46 1.59 17.14
CA GLY A 340 1.92 1.73 17.01
C GLY A 340 2.39 1.84 15.55
N ILE A 341 1.81 1.04 14.66
CA ILE A 341 2.12 1.09 13.22
C ILE A 341 1.68 2.43 12.62
N PHE A 342 0.43 2.83 12.86
CA PHE A 342 -0.14 4.00 12.19
C PHE A 342 0.32 5.33 12.77
N LEU A 343 0.65 5.39 14.06
CA LEU A 343 1.21 6.56 14.73
C LEU A 343 2.71 6.72 14.45
N SER A 344 3.35 5.77 13.76
CA SER A 344 4.71 5.95 13.29
C SER A 344 4.79 7.03 12.20
N LEU A 345 5.91 7.76 12.19
CA LEU A 345 6.15 8.94 11.35
C LEU A 345 5.93 8.72 9.84
N PRO A 346 6.18 7.54 9.25
CA PRO A 346 5.91 7.38 7.81
C PRO A 346 4.43 7.14 7.54
N ALA A 347 3.74 6.37 8.38
CA ALA A 347 2.35 6.02 8.16
C ALA A 347 1.42 7.24 8.33
N THR A 348 1.63 8.04 9.37
CA THR A 348 0.84 9.26 9.64
C THR A 348 0.92 10.28 8.51
N ALA A 349 2.06 10.39 7.83
CA ALA A 349 2.25 11.34 6.73
C ALA A 349 1.35 11.05 5.52
N PHE A 350 0.98 9.80 5.27
CA PHE A 350 0.14 9.39 4.14
C PHE A 350 -1.35 9.72 4.30
N ALA A 351 -1.78 10.24 5.46
CA ALA A 351 -3.19 10.50 5.71
C ALA A 351 -3.79 11.59 4.80
N TYR A 352 -2.95 12.49 4.26
CA TYR A 352 -3.38 13.60 3.39
C TYR A 352 -2.66 13.67 2.04
N GLN A 353 -1.59 12.89 1.84
CA GLN A 353 -0.88 12.91 0.57
C GLN A 353 -1.60 12.03 -0.45
N TYR A 354 -1.79 12.54 -1.67
CA TYR A 354 -2.45 11.80 -2.75
C TYR A 354 -1.55 10.69 -3.31
N TYR A 355 -1.24 9.71 -2.47
CA TYR A 355 -0.50 8.52 -2.83
C TYR A 355 -1.32 7.24 -2.56
N PRO A 356 -1.03 6.14 -3.26
CA PRO A 356 -1.90 4.98 -3.25
C PRO A 356 -1.67 4.06 -2.04
N GLU A 357 -0.80 4.43 -1.10
CA GLU A 357 -0.41 3.68 0.10
C GLU A 357 -1.60 3.38 0.99
N ALA A 358 -2.44 4.38 1.29
CA ALA A 358 -3.59 4.19 2.16
C ALA A 358 -4.62 3.24 1.54
N ALA A 359 -4.95 3.44 0.26
CA ALA A 359 -5.86 2.58 -0.49
C ALA A 359 -5.30 1.17 -0.68
N GLY A 360 -4.02 1.05 -1.04
CA GLY A 360 -3.33 -0.22 -1.23
C GLY A 360 -3.20 -0.98 0.08
N GLY A 361 -2.82 -0.30 1.16
CA GLY A 361 -2.75 -0.88 2.50
C GLY A 361 -4.09 -1.42 2.99
N LEU A 362 -5.17 -0.65 2.80
CA LEU A 362 -6.53 -1.10 3.07
C LEU A 362 -6.86 -2.37 2.29
N ALA A 363 -6.66 -2.35 0.97
CA ALA A 363 -6.93 -3.49 0.09
C ALA A 363 -6.14 -4.73 0.53
N ILE A 364 -4.85 -4.57 0.84
CA ILE A 364 -3.96 -5.64 1.30
C ILE A 364 -4.43 -6.23 2.63
N ALA A 365 -4.80 -5.39 3.60
CA ALA A 365 -5.27 -5.87 4.90
C ALA A 365 -6.57 -6.67 4.77
N LEU A 366 -7.50 -6.21 3.93
CA LEU A 366 -8.75 -6.93 3.64
C LEU A 366 -8.49 -8.26 2.91
N LEU A 367 -7.64 -8.26 1.89
CA LEU A 367 -7.25 -9.45 1.14
C LEU A 367 -6.53 -10.47 2.02
N ALA A 368 -5.55 -10.04 2.81
CA ALA A 368 -4.84 -10.92 3.75
C ALA A 368 -5.81 -11.56 4.74
N ARG A 369 -6.76 -10.79 5.30
CA ARG A 369 -7.76 -11.33 6.23
C ARG A 369 -8.65 -12.37 5.55
N PHE A 370 -9.11 -12.09 4.33
CA PHE A 370 -9.96 -12.98 3.57
C PHE A 370 -9.21 -14.25 3.13
N ILE A 371 -8.07 -14.10 2.48
CA ILE A 371 -7.29 -15.18 1.87
C ILE A 371 -6.58 -16.02 2.93
N TRP A 372 -6.12 -15.45 4.04
CA TRP A 372 -5.33 -16.20 5.04
C TRP A 372 -6.15 -16.70 6.22
N LEU A 373 -7.19 -15.99 6.65
CA LEU A 373 -7.87 -16.30 7.91
C LEU A 373 -9.31 -16.80 7.75
N ARG A 374 -9.91 -16.71 6.56
CA ARG A 374 -11.29 -17.15 6.34
C ARG A 374 -11.36 -18.36 5.40
N GLU A 375 -12.24 -19.28 5.72
CA GLU A 375 -12.66 -20.39 4.83
C GLU A 375 -14.01 -20.04 4.20
N GLU A 376 -14.08 -18.88 3.56
CA GLU A 376 -15.32 -18.39 2.96
C GLU A 376 -15.39 -18.78 1.48
N THR A 377 -16.43 -19.51 1.10
CA THR A 377 -16.65 -19.98 -0.29
C THR A 377 -17.87 -19.33 -0.95
N ARG A 378 -18.61 -18.48 -0.22
CA ARG A 378 -19.74 -17.73 -0.79
C ARG A 378 -19.28 -16.88 -1.97
N THR A 379 -20.07 -16.88 -3.04
CA THR A 379 -19.70 -16.22 -4.30
C THR A 379 -19.50 -14.72 -4.14
N THR A 380 -20.37 -14.01 -3.43
CA THR A 380 -20.28 -12.55 -3.28
C THR A 380 -18.96 -12.06 -2.67
N PRO A 381 -18.52 -12.53 -1.48
CA PRO A 381 -17.23 -12.11 -0.94
C PRO A 381 -16.06 -12.58 -1.81
N VAL A 382 -16.14 -13.76 -2.41
CA VAL A 382 -15.10 -14.26 -3.35
C VAL A 382 -14.94 -13.32 -4.54
N VAL A 383 -16.04 -12.91 -5.17
CA VAL A 383 -16.03 -11.96 -6.30
C VAL A 383 -15.51 -10.59 -5.87
N ALA A 384 -15.99 -10.06 -4.73
CA ALA A 384 -15.55 -8.76 -4.22
C ALA A 384 -14.04 -8.71 -3.96
N HIS A 385 -13.46 -9.77 -3.36
CA HIS A 385 -12.03 -9.84 -3.11
C HIS A 385 -11.23 -10.16 -4.38
N GLY A 386 -11.80 -10.89 -5.36
CA GLY A 386 -11.20 -11.05 -6.69
C GLY A 386 -11.05 -9.69 -7.39
N LEU A 387 -12.13 -8.89 -7.45
CA LEU A 387 -12.10 -7.53 -7.98
C LEU A 387 -11.07 -6.66 -7.25
N LEU A 388 -11.06 -6.69 -5.92
CA LEU A 388 -10.11 -5.92 -5.10
C LEU A 388 -8.65 -6.31 -5.38
N ALA A 389 -8.36 -7.60 -5.47
CA ALA A 389 -7.02 -8.10 -5.78
C ALA A 389 -6.56 -7.65 -7.17
N GLY A 390 -7.41 -7.77 -8.19
CA GLY A 390 -7.07 -7.35 -9.54
C GLY A 390 -7.04 -5.82 -9.73
N PHE A 391 -7.63 -5.04 -8.82
CA PHE A 391 -7.58 -3.57 -8.83
C PHE A 391 -6.28 -3.01 -8.22
N LEU A 392 -5.52 -3.79 -7.45
CA LEU A 392 -4.26 -3.33 -6.85
C LEU A 392 -3.27 -2.71 -7.86
N PRO A 393 -3.04 -3.27 -9.07
CA PRO A 393 -2.15 -2.67 -10.06
C PRO A 393 -2.68 -1.36 -10.64
N TRP A 394 -3.99 -1.10 -10.58
CA TRP A 394 -4.55 0.21 -10.94
C TRP A 394 -4.13 1.30 -9.94
N LEU A 395 -3.99 0.95 -8.67
CA LEU A 395 -3.51 1.90 -7.66
C LEU A 395 -2.06 2.29 -7.93
N HIS A 396 -1.21 1.30 -8.17
CA HIS A 396 0.19 1.49 -8.57
C HIS A 396 0.79 0.15 -9.03
N LEU A 397 1.68 0.17 -10.03
CA LEU A 397 2.33 -1.04 -10.55
C LEU A 397 3.14 -1.82 -9.51
N ARG A 398 3.65 -1.15 -8.47
CA ARG A 398 4.37 -1.80 -7.35
C ARG A 398 3.51 -2.83 -6.60
N PHE A 399 2.18 -2.71 -6.66
CA PHE A 399 1.28 -3.69 -6.07
C PHE A 399 1.05 -4.92 -6.97
N GLY A 400 1.67 -4.99 -8.14
CA GLY A 400 1.60 -6.14 -9.05
C GLY A 400 2.11 -7.43 -8.41
N VAL A 401 3.19 -7.37 -7.62
CA VAL A 401 3.70 -8.55 -6.89
C VAL A 401 2.65 -9.08 -5.89
N VAL A 402 2.07 -8.18 -5.11
CA VAL A 402 1.02 -8.51 -4.13
C VAL A 402 -0.21 -9.11 -4.82
N THR A 403 -0.57 -8.59 -5.99
CA THR A 403 -1.67 -9.06 -6.83
C THR A 403 -1.45 -10.52 -7.23
N ILE A 404 -0.27 -10.85 -7.76
CA ILE A 404 0.10 -12.20 -8.19
C ILE A 404 0.15 -13.17 -6.99
N VAL A 405 0.79 -12.76 -5.88
CA VAL A 405 0.88 -13.58 -4.67
C VAL A 405 -0.50 -13.88 -4.09
N SER A 406 -1.40 -12.88 -4.06
CA SER A 406 -2.77 -13.06 -3.57
C SER A 406 -3.55 -14.07 -4.40
N LEU A 407 -3.45 -13.99 -5.73
CA LEU A 407 -4.06 -14.95 -6.65
C LEU A 407 -3.51 -16.37 -6.42
N ALA A 408 -2.19 -16.52 -6.33
CA ALA A 408 -1.54 -17.81 -6.13
C ALA A 408 -1.97 -18.47 -4.80
N ILE A 409 -1.96 -17.72 -3.69
CA ILE A 409 -2.37 -18.23 -2.39
C ILE A 409 -3.85 -18.63 -2.41
N PHE A 410 -4.73 -17.79 -3.00
CA PHE A 410 -6.15 -18.13 -3.11
C PHE A 410 -6.36 -19.41 -3.93
N ALA A 411 -5.65 -19.55 -5.06
CA ALA A 411 -5.73 -20.73 -5.91
C ALA A 411 -5.27 -22.01 -5.20
N ILE A 412 -4.14 -21.95 -4.48
CA ILE A 412 -3.63 -23.09 -3.70
C ILE A 412 -4.63 -23.51 -2.62
N ARG A 413 -5.17 -22.55 -1.87
CA ARG A 413 -6.12 -22.83 -0.79
C ARG A 413 -7.46 -23.37 -1.28
N ASN A 414 -7.93 -22.90 -2.43
CA ASN A 414 -9.25 -23.23 -2.96
C ASN A 414 -9.19 -24.18 -4.17
N ARG A 415 -8.08 -24.89 -4.36
CA ARG A 415 -7.88 -25.83 -5.49
C ARG A 415 -8.95 -26.92 -5.62
N HIS A 416 -9.63 -27.25 -4.51
CA HIS A 416 -10.70 -28.24 -4.48
C HIS A 416 -12.09 -27.63 -4.74
N SER A 417 -12.22 -26.29 -4.72
CA SER A 417 -13.48 -25.58 -4.96
C SER A 417 -13.40 -24.83 -6.28
N VAL A 418 -13.63 -25.55 -7.39
CA VAL A 418 -13.56 -25.00 -8.76
C VAL A 418 -14.46 -23.77 -8.91
N ARG A 419 -15.65 -23.78 -8.30
CA ARG A 419 -16.58 -22.64 -8.35
C ARG A 419 -16.02 -21.39 -7.67
N ALA A 420 -15.45 -21.51 -6.48
CA ALA A 420 -14.85 -20.38 -5.78
C ALA A 420 -13.61 -19.87 -6.52
N LEU A 421 -12.78 -20.80 -7.04
CA LEU A 421 -11.62 -20.46 -7.85
C LEU A 421 -12.01 -19.69 -9.12
N ALA A 422 -12.96 -20.22 -9.89
CA ALA A 422 -13.44 -19.58 -11.13
C ALA A 422 -14.08 -18.21 -10.85
N ALA A 423 -14.86 -18.08 -9.78
CA ALA A 423 -15.45 -16.81 -9.39
C ALA A 423 -14.39 -15.77 -9.02
N PHE A 424 -13.38 -16.15 -8.23
CA PHE A 424 -12.28 -15.26 -7.85
C PHE A 424 -11.44 -14.86 -9.06
N VAL A 425 -11.02 -15.83 -9.88
CA VAL A 425 -10.19 -15.61 -11.07
C VAL A 425 -10.93 -14.76 -12.08
N GLY A 426 -12.21 -15.06 -12.36
CA GLY A 426 -13.03 -14.26 -13.26
C GLY A 426 -13.14 -12.81 -12.78
N ALA A 427 -13.45 -12.61 -11.49
CA ALA A 427 -13.53 -11.28 -10.89
C ALA A 427 -12.17 -10.55 -10.88
N PHE A 428 -11.07 -11.26 -10.65
CA PHE A 428 -9.69 -10.75 -10.71
C PHE A 428 -9.28 -10.31 -12.11
N LEU A 429 -9.67 -11.07 -13.13
CA LEU A 429 -9.31 -10.79 -14.51
C LEU A 429 -10.00 -9.54 -15.06
N VAL A 430 -11.18 -9.15 -14.55
CA VAL A 430 -11.90 -7.94 -15.01
C VAL A 430 -11.04 -6.66 -14.90
N PRO A 431 -10.57 -6.25 -13.71
CA PRO A 431 -9.73 -5.05 -13.59
C PRO A 431 -8.36 -5.24 -14.27
N VAL A 432 -7.74 -6.43 -14.21
CA VAL A 432 -6.45 -6.68 -14.86
C VAL A 432 -6.55 -6.53 -16.39
N ALA A 433 -7.60 -7.10 -17.00
CA ALA A 433 -7.85 -6.97 -18.43
C ALA A 433 -8.18 -5.53 -18.81
N ALA A 434 -8.96 -4.81 -17.98
CA ALA A 434 -9.23 -3.39 -18.21
C ALA A 434 -7.95 -2.54 -18.16
N LEU A 435 -7.02 -2.85 -17.25
CA LEU A 435 -5.73 -2.17 -17.17
C LEU A 435 -4.85 -2.48 -18.40
N GLY A 436 -4.80 -3.76 -18.79
CA GLY A 436 -4.09 -4.19 -20.00
C GLY A 436 -4.65 -3.53 -21.25
N ALA A 437 -5.97 -3.44 -21.37
CA ALA A 437 -6.66 -2.76 -22.46
C ALA A 437 -6.35 -1.25 -22.47
N TYR A 438 -6.23 -0.62 -21.31
CA TYR A 438 -5.77 0.77 -21.19
C TYR A 438 -4.34 0.94 -21.72
N TYR A 439 -3.39 0.12 -21.28
CA TYR A 439 -2.02 0.19 -21.79
C TYR A 439 -1.95 -0.07 -23.29
N TYR A 440 -2.67 -1.09 -23.76
CA TYR A 440 -2.71 -1.43 -25.18
C TYR A 440 -3.36 -0.33 -26.03
N HIS A 441 -4.36 0.37 -25.48
CA HIS A 441 -4.96 1.54 -26.13
C HIS A 441 -3.94 2.66 -26.34
N VAL A 442 -3.08 2.90 -25.35
CA VAL A 442 -2.09 3.98 -25.38
C VAL A 442 -0.86 3.59 -26.19
N THR A 443 -0.23 2.46 -25.87
CA THR A 443 1.10 2.10 -26.37
C THR A 443 1.09 1.01 -27.44
N GLY A 444 -0.04 0.30 -27.61
CA GLY A 444 -0.08 -0.92 -28.43
C GLY A 444 0.45 -2.16 -27.71
N SER A 445 0.84 -2.05 -26.43
CA SER A 445 1.29 -3.17 -25.61
C SER A 445 0.43 -3.33 -24.36
N PHE A 446 0.09 -4.58 -24.03
CA PHE A 446 -0.55 -4.91 -22.74
C PHE A 446 0.38 -4.72 -21.55
N ALA A 447 1.68 -4.60 -21.81
CA ALA A 447 2.68 -4.48 -20.79
C ALA A 447 2.64 -3.10 -20.12
N PRO A 448 2.44 -3.03 -18.79
CA PRO A 448 2.39 -1.75 -18.09
C PRO A 448 3.69 -0.95 -18.20
N TRP A 449 4.84 -1.63 -18.29
CA TRP A 449 6.15 -0.99 -18.42
C TRP A 449 6.37 -0.31 -19.78
N ALA A 450 5.60 -0.64 -20.81
CA ALA A 450 5.72 0.02 -22.12
C ALA A 450 5.49 1.53 -22.02
N LEU A 451 4.55 1.95 -21.16
CA LEU A 451 4.27 3.37 -20.93
C LEU A 451 5.44 4.09 -20.25
N TYR A 452 6.17 3.38 -19.38
CA TYR A 452 7.34 3.92 -18.67
C TYR A 452 8.58 3.94 -19.54
N ALA A 453 8.76 2.93 -20.41
CA ALA A 453 9.87 2.87 -21.35
C ALA A 453 9.85 4.02 -22.38
N LEU A 454 8.67 4.53 -22.71
CA LEU A 454 8.50 5.67 -23.62
C LEU A 454 8.78 7.03 -22.97
N SER A 455 8.78 7.11 -21.64
CA SER A 455 9.14 8.33 -20.92
C SER A 455 10.66 8.49 -20.95
N THR A 456 11.21 9.11 -21.99
CA THR A 456 12.65 9.29 -22.22
C THR A 456 13.38 10.17 -21.19
N ASP A 457 12.66 10.82 -20.27
CA ASP A 457 13.23 11.46 -19.06
C ASP A 457 13.42 10.49 -17.89
N ALA A 458 12.89 9.27 -18.00
CA ALA A 458 13.30 8.19 -17.13
C ALA A 458 14.71 7.80 -17.57
N VAL A 459 15.70 8.34 -16.86
CA VAL A 459 16.89 7.56 -16.51
C VAL A 459 16.43 6.10 -16.39
N PRO A 460 17.03 5.14 -17.14
CA PRO A 460 16.63 3.74 -17.05
C PRO A 460 16.39 3.40 -15.59
N PRO A 461 15.29 2.71 -15.23
CA PRO A 461 15.08 2.33 -13.84
C PRO A 461 16.31 1.50 -13.41
N PHE A 462 17.24 2.16 -12.74
CA PHE A 462 18.45 1.58 -12.17
C PHE A 462 18.08 1.12 -10.76
#